data_AF-A0A380EDW6-F1
#
_entry.id   AF-A0A380EDW6-F1
#
_cell.length_a   1.000
_cell.length_b   1.000
_cell.length_c   1.000
_cell.angle_alpha   90.00
_cell.angle_beta   90.00
_cell.angle_gamma   90.00
#
_symmetry.space_group_name_H-M   'P 1'
#
loop_
_entity.id
_entity.type
_entity.pdbx_description
1 polymer ?
#
loop_
_entity_poly.entity_id
_entity_poly.type
_entity_poly.pdbx_seq_one_letter_code
_entity_poly.pdbx_strand_id
1 'polypeptide(L)' 'MFSYESFVHNGANLELTYKFNSNYITIVSTPMFHVLGFNDTVLPVLMSGGTLILQRYFNGEE' A
#
# COMPACT_ATOMS: atom_id res chain seq x y z
N MET A 1 -6.26 8.60 15.20
CA MET A 1 -6.60 9.26 13.91
C MET A 1 -5.30 9.46 13.16
N PHE A 2 -5.23 9.02 11.90
CA PHE A 2 -4.01 9.18 11.10
C PHE A 2 -3.81 10.65 10.71
N SER A 3 -2.56 11.11 10.77
CA SER A 3 -2.09 12.38 10.20
C SER A 3 -1.30 12.12 8.92
N TYR A 4 -1.06 13.17 8.14
CA TYR A 4 -0.15 13.10 6.99
C TYR A 4 1.22 12.52 7.39
N GLU A 5 1.83 13.05 8.46
CA GLU A 5 3.10 12.58 8.99
C GLU A 5 3.08 11.09 9.36
N SER A 6 1.98 10.60 9.93
CA SER A 6 1.87 9.18 10.26
C SER A 6 1.83 8.28 9.02
N PHE A 7 1.19 8.73 7.93
CA PHE A 7 1.19 8.00 6.66
C PHE A 7 2.58 7.96 6.03
N VAL A 8 3.28 9.10 6.01
CA VAL A 8 4.62 9.22 5.42
C VAL A 8 5.63 8.36 6.19
N HIS A 9 5.65 8.44 7.52
CA HIS A 9 6.55 7.63 8.34
C HIS A 9 6.28 6.13 8.19
N ASN A 10 5.01 5.71 8.15
CA ASN A 10 4.67 4.31 7.91
C ASN A 10 5.14 3.83 6.53
N GLY A 11 4.87 4.64 5.49
CA GLY A 11 5.32 4.36 4.13
C GLY A 11 6.83 4.15 4.04
N ALA A 12 7.60 5.09 4.57
CA ALA A 12 9.06 5.00 4.60
C ALA A 12 9.57 3.74 5.35
N ASN A 13 8.97 3.41 6.48
CA ASN A 13 9.34 2.21 7.24
C ASN A 13 9.08 0.93 6.43
N LEU A 14 7.95 0.86 5.73
CA LEU A 14 7.58 -0.31 4.92
C LEU A 14 8.48 -0.44 3.69
N GLU A 15 8.80 0.66 3.02
CA GLU A 15 9.75 0.66 1.91
C GLU A 15 11.12 0.11 2.32
N LEU A 16 11.64 0.52 3.48
CA LEU A 16 12.92 0.03 4.01
C LEU A 16 12.84 -1.44 4.45
N THR A 17 11.72 -1.84 5.08
CA THR A 17 11.53 -3.20 5.60
C THR A 17 11.38 -4.21 4.48
N TYR A 18 10.53 -3.92 3.50
CA TYR A 18 10.19 -4.82 2.40
C TYR A 18 10.97 -4.54 1.11
N LYS A 19 11.85 -3.53 1.12
CA LYS A 19 12.74 -3.16 0.01
C LYS A 19 11.99 -2.81 -1.27
N PHE A 20 10.88 -2.10 -1.13
CA PHE A 20 10.14 -1.58 -2.28
C PHE A 20 11.02 -0.60 -3.06
N ASN A 21 10.84 -0.61 -4.37
CA ASN A 21 11.58 0.23 -5.30
C ASN A 21 10.77 0.39 -6.58
N SER A 22 11.24 1.22 -7.50
CA SER A 22 10.52 1.55 -8.75
C SER A 22 10.27 0.36 -9.68
N ASN A 23 10.95 -0.78 -9.49
CA ASN A 23 10.71 -2.00 -10.26
C ASN A 23 9.72 -2.95 -9.57
N TYR A 24 9.20 -2.60 -8.38
CA TYR A 24 8.26 -3.43 -7.64
C TYR A 24 6.88 -3.41 -8.33
N ILE A 25 6.31 -4.60 -8.55
CA ILE A 25 4.97 -4.78 -9.14
C ILE A 25 4.18 -5.68 -8.21
N THR A 26 2.98 -5.26 -7.81
CA THR A 26 2.12 -6.08 -6.94
C THR A 26 0.64 -5.96 -7.27
N ILE A 27 -0.12 -6.98 -6.89
CA ILE A 27 -1.58 -6.97 -6.91
C ILE A 27 -2.08 -6.64 -5.51
N VAL A 28 -3.04 -5.73 -5.41
CA VAL A 28 -3.73 -5.42 -4.15
C VAL A 28 -5.20 -5.84 -4.27
N SER A 29 -5.56 -6.86 -3.50
CA SER A 29 -6.93 -7.35 -3.34
C SER A 29 -7.58 -6.94 -2.01
N THR A 30 -6.79 -6.37 -1.10
CA THR A 30 -7.28 -5.85 0.18
C THR A 30 -8.13 -4.59 -0.02
N PRO A 31 -9.21 -4.41 0.75
CA PRO A 31 -10.08 -3.26 0.59
C PRO A 31 -9.39 -1.95 0.97
N MET A 32 -9.58 -0.92 0.13
CA MET A 32 -8.97 0.41 0.31
C MET A 32 -9.50 1.20 1.50
N PHE A 33 -10.64 0.80 2.08
CA PHE A 33 -11.16 1.39 3.31
C PHE A 33 -10.51 0.79 4.57
N HIS A 34 -9.71 -0.28 4.42
CA HIS A 34 -8.99 -0.93 5.51
C HIS A 34 -7.54 -0.45 5.55
N VAL A 35 -6.97 -0.35 6.77
CA VAL A 35 -5.59 0.14 6.98
C VAL A 35 -4.56 -0.68 6.19
N LEU A 36 -4.69 -2.01 6.17
CA LEU A 36 -3.80 -2.88 5.39
C LEU A 36 -3.83 -2.56 3.87
N GLY A 37 -5.00 -2.25 3.31
CA GLY A 37 -5.14 -2.00 1.87
C GLY A 37 -4.62 -0.63 1.46
N PHE A 38 -4.94 0.40 2.24
CA PHE A 38 -4.50 1.75 1.89
C PHE A 38 -3.12 2.10 2.45
N ASN A 39 -2.95 2.01 3.77
CA ASN A 39 -1.78 2.50 4.49
C ASN A 39 -0.56 1.60 4.34
N ASP A 40 -0.75 0.27 4.32
CA ASP A 40 0.38 -0.67 4.40
C ASP A 40 0.77 -1.31 3.07
N THR A 41 -0.06 -1.16 2.03
CA THR A 41 0.23 -1.75 0.71
C THR A 41 0.21 -0.71 -0.40
N VAL A 42 -0.90 0.00 -0.63
CA VAL A 42 -0.97 0.95 -1.75
C VAL A 42 -0.06 2.17 -1.57
N LEU A 43 -0.13 2.87 -0.43
CA LEU A 43 0.69 4.07 -0.23
C LEU A 43 2.21 3.80 -0.34
N PRO A 44 2.80 2.79 0.33
CA PRO A 44 4.23 2.51 0.23
C PRO A 44 4.69 2.14 -1.19
N VAL A 45 3.87 1.43 -1.96
CA VAL A 45 4.22 1.08 -3.35
C VAL A 45 4.17 2.32 -4.24
N LEU A 46 3.19 3.20 -4.06
CA LEU A 46 3.14 4.47 -4.81
C LEU A 46 4.29 5.40 -4.45
N MET A 47 4.62 5.50 -3.15
CA MET A 47 5.71 6.35 -2.66
C MET A 47 7.09 5.89 -3.17
N SER A 48 7.30 4.58 -3.31
CA SER A 48 8.52 4.00 -3.91
C SER A 48 8.56 4.03 -5.45
N GLY A 49 7.50 4.51 -6.11
CA GLY A 49 7.39 4.57 -7.56
C GLY A 49 7.13 3.22 -8.24
N GLY A 50 6.65 2.23 -7.50
CA GLY A 50 6.29 0.92 -8.03
C GLY A 50 4.96 0.91 -8.80
N THR A 51 4.63 -0.26 -9.37
CA THR A 51 3.39 -0.48 -10.12
C THR A 51 2.37 -1.26 -9.28
N LEU A 52 1.13 -0.79 -9.27
CA LEU A 52 0.00 -1.43 -8.59
C LEU A 52 -1.02 -1.96 -9.59
N ILE A 53 -1.48 -3.18 -9.35
CA ILE A 53 -2.66 -3.77 -10.00
C ILE A 53 -3.75 -3.84 -8.94
N LEU A 54 -4.78 -2.99 -9.08
CA LEU A 54 -5.88 -2.93 -8.12
C LEU A 54 -6.99 -3.91 -8.51
N GLN A 55 -7.34 -4.83 -7.61
CA GLN A 55 -8.59 -5.56 -7.72
C GLN A 55 -9.74 -4.58 -7.40
N ARG A 56 -10.55 -4.27 -8.42
CA ARG A 56 -11.52 -3.19 -8.36
C ARG A 56 -12.63 -3.41 -7.33
N TYR A 57 -13.05 -4.66 -7.16
CA TYR A 57 -14.16 -5.03 -6.29
C TYR A 57 -13.65 -5.86 -5.13
N PHE A 58 -13.95 -5.41 -3.92
CA PHE A 58 -13.82 -6.22 -2.72
C PHE A 58 -14.93 -7.27 -2.73
N ASN A 59 -14.53 -8.55 -2.77
CA ASN A 59 -15.45 -9.67 -2.63
C ASN A 59 -15.27 -10.25 -1.22
N GLY A 60 -16.15 -9.88 -0.28
CA GLY A 60 -16.05 -10.33 1.12
C GLY A 60 -16.54 -11.75 1.38
N GLU A 61 -17.02 -12.44 0.35
CA GLU A 61 -17.48 -13.84 0.42
C GLU A 61 -16.34 -14.85 0.14
N GLU A 62 -15.19 -14.38 -0.34
CA GLU A 62 -13.93 -15.12 -0.44
C GLU A 62 -13.04 -14.89 0.80
#